data_AF-A0AA40WBJ2-F1
#
_entry.id   AF-A0AA40WBJ2-F1
#
_cell.length_a   1.000
_cell.length_b   1.000
_cell.length_c   1.000
_cell.angle_alpha   90.00
_cell.angle_beta   90.00
_cell.angle_gamma   90.00
#
_symmetry.space_group_name_H-M   'P 1'
#
loop_
_entity.id
_entity.type
_entity.pdbx_description
1 polymer ?
#
loop_
_entity_poly.entity_id
_entity_poly.type
_entity_poly.pdbx_seq_one_letter_code
_entity_poly.pdbx_strand_id
1 'polypeptide(L)'
;MEKVDFMRIIVVPPIIYFAIIQIKRILFILPISILLLSCVSRLRRPELSGTIMDYDKNPIEGCAVGKTSTDRNGKFSLSELEYEFLELNRK
;
A
#
# COMPACT_ATOMS: atom_id res chain seq x y z
N MET A 1 38.05 -22.01 21.28
CA MET A 1 37.18 -21.73 20.12
C MET A 1 37.84 -20.58 19.35
N GLU A 2 38.97 -20.88 18.69
CA GLU A 2 39.88 -19.86 18.10
C GLU A 2 40.73 -20.46 16.96
N LYS A 3 41.11 -21.75 17.08
CA LYS A 3 41.85 -22.49 16.03
C LYS A 3 41.10 -22.66 14.71
N VAL A 4 39.76 -22.58 14.71
CA VAL A 4 38.93 -22.86 13.53
C VAL A 4 38.87 -21.66 12.58
N ASP A 5 39.05 -20.45 13.12
CA ASP A 5 39.01 -19.20 12.35
C ASP A 5 40.33 -18.95 11.60
N PHE A 6 41.47 -19.31 12.20
CA PHE A 6 42.79 -19.12 11.58
C PHE A 6 42.96 -19.96 10.30
N MET A 7 42.42 -21.18 10.27
CA MET A 7 42.55 -22.07 9.11
C MET A 7 41.69 -21.62 7.90
N ARG A 8 40.63 -20.84 8.14
CA ARG A 8 39.79 -20.27 7.07
C ARG A 8 40.38 -19.01 6.43
N ILE A 9 41.22 -18.28 7.15
CA ILE A 9 41.87 -17.04 6.69
C ILE A 9 42.97 -17.32 5.64
N ILE A 10 43.64 -18.49 5.70
CA ILE A 10 44.73 -18.84 4.77
C ILE A 10 44.21 -19.32 3.41
N VAL A 11 43.05 -19.99 3.39
CA VAL A 11 42.50 -20.62 2.17
C VAL A 11 41.67 -19.65 1.34
N VAL A 12 41.15 -18.59 1.95
CA VAL A 12 40.25 -17.64 1.27
C VAL A 12 40.88 -16.24 1.33
N PRO A 13 41.27 -15.65 0.18
CA PRO A 13 41.85 -14.32 0.13
C PRO A 13 41.01 -13.31 0.94
N PRO A 14 41.64 -12.37 1.68
CA PRO A 14 40.92 -11.40 2.50
C PRO A 14 39.93 -10.55 1.68
N ILE A 15 40.20 -10.38 0.39
CA ILE A 15 39.33 -9.72 -0.59
C ILE A 15 38.02 -10.51 -0.79
N ILE A 16 38.09 -11.84 -0.88
CA ILE A 16 36.93 -12.71 -1.05
C ILE A 16 36.12 -12.76 0.25
N TYR A 17 36.77 -12.79 1.41
CA TYR A 17 36.09 -12.72 2.70
C TYR A 17 35.33 -11.39 2.88
N PHE A 18 35.95 -10.26 2.53
CA PHE A 18 35.32 -8.94 2.52
C PHE A 18 34.13 -8.90 1.54
N ALA A 19 34.28 -9.45 0.34
CA ALA A 19 33.20 -9.54 -0.65
C ALA A 19 32.01 -10.38 -0.13
N ILE A 20 32.27 -11.52 0.54
CA ILE A 20 31.22 -12.36 1.14
C ILE A 20 30.45 -11.61 2.23
N ILE A 21 31.13 -10.81 3.06
CA ILE A 21 30.48 -9.99 4.10
C ILE A 21 29.58 -8.93 3.45
N GLN A 22 30.05 -8.27 2.40
CA GLN A 22 29.28 -7.23 1.70
C GLN A 22 28.06 -7.82 0.98
N ILE A 23 28.21 -8.99 0.34
CA ILE A 23 27.12 -9.71 -0.32
C ILE A 23 26.05 -10.13 0.70
N LYS A 24 26.44 -10.62 1.89
CA LYS A 24 25.49 -10.98 2.97
C LYS A 24 24.69 -9.78 3.47
N ARG A 25 25.33 -8.61 3.60
CA ARG A 25 24.62 -7.37 3.99
C ARG A 25 23.61 -6.94 2.95
N ILE A 26 23.98 -6.99 1.66
CA ILE A 26 23.07 -6.65 0.56
C ILE A 26 21.88 -7.62 0.50
N LEU A 27 22.14 -8.92 0.64
CA LEU A 27 21.10 -9.96 0.63
C LEU A 27 20.07 -9.78 1.76
N PHE A 28 20.48 -9.21 2.89
CA PHE A 28 19.58 -8.94 4.01
C PHE A 28 18.79 -7.63 3.85
N ILE A 29 19.41 -6.57 3.31
CA ILE A 29 18.80 -5.22 3.24
C ILE A 29 17.86 -5.07 2.03
N LEU A 30 18.22 -5.69 0.89
CA LEU A 30 17.44 -5.60 -0.34
C LEU A 30 15.97 -6.08 -0.21
N PRO A 31 15.66 -7.26 0.39
CA PRO A 31 14.28 -7.70 0.52
C PRO A 31 13.46 -6.79 1.45
N ILE A 32 14.05 -6.29 2.53
CA ILE A 32 13.38 -5.37 3.48
C ILE A 32 12.95 -4.08 2.78
N SER A 33 13.81 -3.54 1.91
CA SER A 33 13.49 -2.33 1.11
C SER A 33 12.32 -2.58 0.15
N ILE A 34 12.30 -3.72 -0.53
CA ILE A 34 11.22 -4.10 -1.47
C ILE A 34 9.88 -4.32 -0.73
N LEU A 35 9.93 -4.95 0.46
CA LEU A 35 8.77 -5.12 1.33
C LEU A 35 8.16 -3.78 1.73
N LEU A 36 8.98 -2.80 2.12
CA LEU A 36 8.51 -1.46 2.50
C LEU A 36 7.88 -0.68 1.33
N LEU A 37 8.36 -0.87 0.09
CA LEU A 37 7.76 -0.27 -1.11
C LEU A 37 6.39 -0.85 -1.46
N SER A 38 6.13 -2.13 -1.12
CA SER A 38 4.86 -2.80 -1.43
C SER A 38 3.67 -2.34 -0.57
N CYS A 39 3.95 -1.73 0.60
CA CYS A 39 2.92 -1.38 1.59
C CYS A 39 2.28 0.00 1.39
N VAL A 40 2.72 0.80 0.42
CA VAL A 40 2.26 2.21 0.26
C VAL A 40 1.15 2.36 -0.80
N SER A 41 0.79 1.31 -1.53
CA SER A 41 0.07 1.49 -2.79
C SER A 41 -1.43 1.81 -2.74
N ARG A 42 -2.13 1.88 -1.59
CA ARG A 42 -3.61 1.94 -1.62
C ARG A 42 -4.27 2.76 -0.50
N LEU A 43 -3.92 4.03 -0.38
CA LEU A 43 -4.79 5.01 0.29
C LEU A 43 -5.74 5.69 -0.72
N ARG A 44 -6.19 5.00 -1.78
CA ARG A 44 -7.15 5.54 -2.76
C ARG A 44 -8.55 5.02 -2.44
N ARG A 45 -9.53 5.91 -2.39
CA ARG A 45 -10.94 5.52 -2.23
C ARG A 45 -11.41 4.94 -3.56
N PRO A 46 -11.77 3.65 -3.65
CA PRO A 46 -12.33 3.08 -4.88
C PRO A 46 -13.66 3.74 -5.21
N GLU A 47 -14.15 3.52 -6.43
CA GLU A 47 -15.52 3.89 -6.79
C GLU A 47 -16.51 3.28 -5.80
N LEU A 48 -17.43 4.10 -5.29
CA LEU A 48 -18.45 3.70 -4.32
C LEU A 48 -19.82 3.88 -4.92
N SER A 49 -20.52 2.77 -5.12
CA SER A 49 -21.89 2.76 -5.59
C SER A 49 -22.81 2.06 -4.59
N GLY A 50 -24.08 2.42 -4.61
CA GLY A 50 -25.08 1.85 -3.72
C GLY A 50 -26.47 2.36 -4.02
N THR A 51 -27.44 1.90 -3.24
CA THR A 51 -28.85 2.30 -3.33
C THR A 51 -29.33 2.79 -1.98
N ILE A 52 -29.97 3.95 -1.94
CA ILE A 52 -30.63 4.50 -0.76
C ILE A 52 -32.12 4.19 -0.83
N MET A 53 -32.62 3.59 0.24
CA MET A 53 -34.01 3.22 0.41
C MET A 53 -34.54 3.76 1.74
N ASP A 54 -35.85 3.93 1.84
CA ASP A 54 -36.54 4.23 3.10
C ASP A 54 -36.67 2.97 3.99
N TYR A 55 -37.36 3.12 5.12
CA TYR A 55 -37.63 2.01 6.05
C TYR A 55 -38.54 0.92 5.47
N ASP A 56 -39.38 1.28 4.50
CA ASP A 56 -40.32 0.38 3.81
C ASP A 56 -39.71 -0.26 2.55
N LYS A 57 -38.41 -0.03 2.29
CA LYS A 57 -37.61 -0.49 1.15
C LYS A 57 -37.98 0.16 -0.19
N ASN A 58 -38.58 1.34 -0.19
CA ASN A 58 -38.77 2.13 -1.40
C ASN A 58 -37.51 2.94 -1.72
N PRO A 59 -37.09 3.02 -2.99
CA PRO A 59 -35.94 3.83 -3.39
C PRO A 59 -36.21 5.33 -3.21
N ILE A 60 -35.22 6.06 -2.70
CA ILE A 60 -35.31 7.52 -2.48
C ILE A 60 -34.56 8.25 -3.59
N GLU A 61 -35.29 9.00 -4.42
CA GLU A 61 -34.72 9.90 -5.43
C GLU A 61 -34.23 11.22 -4.80
N GLY A 62 -33.14 11.79 -5.33
CA GLY A 62 -32.67 13.13 -4.97
C GLY A 62 -31.98 13.23 -3.61
N CYS A 63 -31.66 12.11 -2.97
CA CYS A 63 -30.89 12.09 -1.73
C CYS A 63 -29.44 12.51 -1.99
N ALA A 64 -28.94 13.50 -1.26
CA ALA A 64 -27.57 13.99 -1.41
C ALA A 64 -26.55 13.01 -0.79
N VAL A 65 -25.61 12.55 -1.60
CA VAL A 65 -24.54 11.62 -1.21
C VAL A 65 -23.20 12.23 -1.62
N GLY A 66 -22.56 12.95 -0.70
CA GLY A 66 -21.30 13.64 -0.99
C GLY A 66 -21.46 14.69 -2.11
N LYS A 67 -20.92 14.42 -3.30
CA LYS A 67 -21.01 15.30 -4.48
C LYS A 67 -22.08 14.89 -5.51
N THR A 68 -22.74 13.76 -5.33
CA THR A 68 -23.80 13.29 -6.23
C THR A 68 -25.13 13.24 -5.49
N SER A 69 -26.22 13.13 -6.24
CA SER A 69 -27.54 12.79 -5.71
C SER A 69 -28.00 11.44 -6.26
N THR A 70 -28.93 10.79 -5.57
CA THR A 70 -29.53 9.53 -6.02
C THR A 70 -30.47 9.72 -7.21
N ASP A 71 -30.51 8.75 -8.10
CA ASP A 71 -31.44 8.69 -9.23
C ASP A 71 -32.86 8.23 -8.82
N ARG A 72 -33.76 8.08 -9.81
CA ARG A 72 -35.13 7.56 -9.63
C ARG A 72 -35.22 6.18 -9.00
N ASN A 73 -34.15 5.40 -9.08
CA ASN A 73 -34.06 4.06 -8.48
C ASN A 73 -33.32 4.09 -7.13
N GLY A 74 -33.06 5.28 -6.59
CA GLY A 74 -32.30 5.48 -5.36
C GLY A 74 -30.80 5.20 -5.49
N LYS A 75 -30.28 4.98 -6.70
CA LYS A 75 -28.88 4.62 -6.92
C LYS A 75 -27.99 5.84 -6.92
N PHE A 76 -26.78 5.68 -6.39
CA PHE A 76 -25.70 6.66 -6.49
C PHE A 76 -24.41 5.96 -6.96
N SER A 77 -23.54 6.71 -7.63
CA SER A 77 -22.13 6.35 -7.81
C SER A 77 -21.24 7.55 -7.51
N LEU A 78 -20.28 7.33 -6.62
CA LEU A 78 -19.20 8.25 -6.29
C LEU A 78 -17.95 7.78 -7.01
N SER A 79 -17.47 8.59 -7.95
CA SER A 79 -16.23 8.34 -8.67
C SER A 79 -15.04 8.16 -7.73
N GLU A 80 -14.07 7.35 -8.17
CA GLU A 80 -12.79 7.16 -7.48
C GLU A 80 -12.16 8.53 -7.13
N LEU A 81 -11.72 8.70 -5.88
CA LEU A 81 -11.09 9.94 -5.42
C LEU A 81 -9.59 9.75 -5.28
N GLU A 82 -8.82 10.58 -5.99
CA GLU A 82 -7.45 10.89 -5.65
C GLU A 82 -7.43 11.92 -4.49
N TYR A 83 -6.60 11.64 -3.48
CA TYR A 83 -6.60 12.36 -2.21
C TYR A 83 -6.32 13.87 -2.32
N GLU A 84 -5.73 14.32 -3.43
CA GLU A 84 -5.48 15.73 -3.71
C GLU A 84 -6.77 16.58 -3.63
N PHE A 85 -7.94 15.97 -3.80
CA PHE A 85 -9.24 16.65 -3.68
C PHE A 85 -9.89 16.60 -2.29
N LEU A 86 -9.49 15.67 -1.41
CA LEU A 86 -10.12 15.48 -0.09
C LEU A 86 -9.68 16.54 0.93
N GLU A 87 -8.46 17.05 0.81
CA GLU A 87 -7.96 18.10 1.70
C GLU A 87 -8.35 19.51 1.24
N LEU A 88 -8.49 19.75 -0.07
CA LEU A 88 -8.79 21.07 -0.61
C LEU A 88 -10.22 21.56 -0.34
N ASN A 89 -11.16 20.66 -0.02
CA ASN A 89 -12.58 21.00 0.26
C ASN A 89 -12.97 20.85 1.73
N ARG A 90 -11.99 20.72 2.65
CA ARG A 90 -12.26 20.73 4.10
C ARG A 90 -12.28 22.15 4.69
N LYS A 91 -12.39 23.20 3.87
CA LYS A 91 -12.35 24.60 4.30
C LYS A 91 -13.65 25.32 3.97
#